data_AF-A0A9E5PB49-F1
#
_entry.id   AF-A0A9E5PB49-F1
#
_cell.length_a   1.000
_cell.length_b   1.000
_cell.length_c   1.000
_cell.angle_alpha   90.00
_cell.angle_beta   90.00
_cell.angle_gamma   90.00
#
_symmetry.space_group_name_H-M   'P 1'
#
loop_
_entity.id
_entity.type
_entity.pdbx_description
1 polymer ?
#
loop_
_entity_poly.entity_id
_entity_poly.type
_entity_poly.pdbx_seq_one_letter_code
_entity_poly.pdbx_strand_id
1 'polypeptide(L)'
;ACSLISSPRGLLIIAALTLVIGLVALFPARIAYQWAATEGVSVSGIQGSVWRGRADALNAGGVYLRDVRWAARPWHLLTGRMLYRVEAAPVAGFLEG
;
A
#
# COMPACT_ATOMS: atom_id res chain seq x y z
N ALA A 1 17.07 -21.88 23.75
CA ALA A 1 16.05 -21.54 22.74
C ALA A 1 14.69 -22.24 22.94
N CYS A 2 14.59 -23.34 23.71
CA CYS A 2 13.35 -24.15 23.84
C CYS A 2 12.32 -23.73 24.91
N SER A 3 12.39 -22.54 25.51
CA SER A 3 11.48 -22.17 26.63
C SER A 3 10.36 -21.20 26.25
N LEU A 4 10.47 -20.46 25.13
CA LEU A 4 9.49 -19.43 24.79
C LEU A 4 8.15 -19.94 24.23
N ILE A 5 8.06 -21.20 23.80
CA ILE A 5 6.85 -21.75 23.15
C ILE A 5 5.81 -22.32 24.15
N SER A 6 6.15 -22.42 25.44
CA SER A 6 5.38 -23.19 26.43
C SER A 6 4.28 -22.41 27.17
N SER A 7 4.18 -21.08 27.01
CA SER A 7 3.22 -20.26 27.75
C SER A 7 2.08 -19.75 26.85
N PRO A 8 0.81 -19.82 27.27
CA PRO A 8 -0.33 -19.32 26.49
C PRO A 8 -0.19 -17.82 26.15
N ARG A 9 0.53 -17.06 26.99
CA ARG A 9 0.80 -15.63 26.76
C ARG A 9 1.79 -15.41 25.63
N GLY A 10 2.82 -16.26 25.50
CA GLY A 10 3.80 -16.19 24.42
C GLY A 10 3.15 -16.49 23.07
N LEU A 11 2.27 -17.49 23.04
CA LEU A 11 1.50 -17.84 21.84
C LEU A 11 0.58 -16.69 21.41
N LEU A 12 -0.10 -16.02 22.35
CA LEU A 12 -0.94 -14.87 22.06
C LEU A 12 -0.15 -13.69 21.48
N ILE A 13 1.05 -13.40 22.02
CA ILE A 13 1.90 -12.33 21.51
C ILE A 13 2.36 -12.63 20.07
N ILE A 14 2.80 -13.88 19.82
CA ILE A 14 3.22 -14.30 18.48
C ILE A 14 2.03 -14.25 17.51
N ALA A 15 0.86 -14.71 17.93
CA ALA A 15 -0.36 -14.66 17.12
C ALA A 15 -0.77 -13.21 16.81
N ALA A 16 -0.75 -12.32 17.81
CA ALA A 16 -1.05 -10.90 17.62
C ALA A 16 -0.06 -10.22 16.67
N LEU A 17 1.25 -10.45 16.85
CA LEU A 17 2.27 -9.94 15.93
C LEU A 17 2.06 -10.45 14.50
N THR A 18 1.83 -11.76 14.34
CA THR A 18 1.59 -12.37 13.03
C THR A 18 0.33 -11.81 12.38
N LEU A 19 -0.72 -11.61 13.16
CA LEU A 19 -1.98 -11.02 12.69
C LEU A 19 -1.76 -9.59 12.20
N VAL A 20 -1.08 -8.74 12.98
CA VAL A 20 -0.77 -7.36 12.59
C VAL A 20 0.08 -7.31 11.33
N ILE A 21 1.11 -8.15 11.24
CA ILE A 21 1.97 -8.24 10.05
C ILE A 21 1.14 -8.69 8.83
N GLY A 22 0.29 -9.70 8.99
CA GLY A 22 -0.59 -10.18 7.94
C GLY A 22 -1.59 -9.12 7.47
N LEU A 23 -2.18 -8.38 8.41
CA LEU A 23 -3.13 -7.30 8.13
C LEU A 23 -2.47 -6.20 7.29
N VAL A 24 -1.26 -5.77 7.67
CA VAL A 24 -0.51 -4.75 6.93
C VAL A 24 -0.06 -5.30 5.57
N ALA A 25 0.43 -6.54 5.51
CA ALA A 25 0.90 -7.17 4.27
C ALA A 25 -0.23 -7.43 3.25
N LEU A 26 -1.45 -7.69 3.71
CA LEU A 26 -2.61 -7.91 2.84
C LEU A 26 -3.50 -6.66 2.70
N PHE A 27 -3.09 -5.52 3.24
CA PHE A 27 -3.93 -4.34 3.31
C PHE A 27 -4.42 -3.89 1.92
N PRO A 28 -5.74 -3.93 1.65
CA PRO A 28 -6.28 -3.61 0.35
C PRO A 28 -6.11 -2.12 0.05
N ALA A 29 -5.67 -1.80 -1.17
CA ALA A 29 -5.41 -0.43 -1.60
C ALA A 29 -6.62 0.49 -1.39
N ARG A 30 -7.82 -0.03 -1.69
CA ARG A 30 -9.09 0.70 -1.57
C ARG A 30 -9.31 1.30 -0.18
N ILE A 31 -8.98 0.57 0.88
CA ILE A 31 -9.18 1.04 2.26
C ILE A 31 -8.15 2.11 2.62
N ALA A 32 -6.93 2.02 2.11
CA ALA A 32 -5.95 3.10 2.27
C ALA A 32 -6.42 4.37 1.56
N TYR A 33 -6.89 4.23 0.31
CA TYR A 33 -7.31 5.36 -0.51
C TYR A 33 -8.57 6.04 0.01
N GLN A 34 -9.54 5.32 0.59
CA GLN A 34 -10.73 5.97 1.16
C GLN A 34 -10.40 6.84 2.38
N TRP A 35 -9.31 6.54 3.10
CA TRP A 35 -8.82 7.38 4.19
C TRP A 35 -7.93 8.52 3.70
N ALA A 36 -7.21 8.31 2.60
CA ALA A 36 -6.39 9.35 1.96
C ALA A 36 -7.19 10.28 1.03
N ALA A 37 -8.44 9.93 0.71
CA ALA A 37 -9.34 10.71 -0.12
C ALA A 37 -9.69 12.02 0.59
N THR A 38 -8.90 13.05 0.29
CA THR A 38 -9.13 14.44 0.70
C THR A 38 -9.75 15.20 -0.47
N GLU A 39 -10.37 16.35 -0.20
CA GLU A 39 -10.87 17.25 -1.25
C GLU A 39 -9.74 17.56 -2.27
N GLY A 40 -9.96 17.20 -3.54
CA GLY A 40 -8.99 17.40 -4.62
C GLY A 40 -8.13 16.18 -5.01
N VAL A 41 -8.32 15.02 -4.37
CA VAL A 41 -7.71 13.75 -4.79
C VAL A 41 -8.80 12.76 -5.21
N SER A 42 -8.90 12.46 -6.51
CA SER A 42 -9.79 11.41 -7.03
C SER A 42 -9.01 10.30 -7.68
N VAL A 43 -9.28 9.06 -7.29
CA VAL A 43 -8.63 7.88 -7.84
C VAL A 43 -9.71 6.92 -8.31
N SER A 44 -9.65 6.51 -9.57
CA SER A 44 -10.61 5.58 -10.17
C SER A 44 -9.92 4.30 -10.63
N GLY A 45 -10.70 3.21 -10.64
CA GLY A 45 -10.20 1.93 -11.12
C GLY A 45 -9.04 1.38 -10.31
N ILE A 46 -9.11 1.44 -8.97
CA ILE A 46 -8.09 0.83 -8.11
C ILE A 46 -8.27 -0.69 -8.09
N GLN A 47 -7.23 -1.42 -8.48
CA GLN A 47 -7.15 -2.87 -8.29
C GLN A 47 -5.84 -3.28 -7.61
N GLY A 48 -5.93 -4.26 -6.70
CA GLY A 48 -4.79 -4.80 -5.96
C GLY A 48 -4.67 -4.31 -4.52
N SER A 49 -3.46 -4.43 -3.96
CA SER A 49 -3.13 -4.03 -2.59
C SER A 49 -2.30 -2.75 -2.56
N VAL A 50 -2.11 -2.16 -1.37
CA VAL A 50 -1.19 -1.02 -1.18
C VAL A 50 0.23 -1.35 -1.66
N TRP A 51 0.60 -2.63 -1.66
CA TRP A 51 1.90 -3.09 -2.12
C TRP A 51 1.96 -3.26 -3.62
N ARG A 52 0.99 -3.93 -4.23
CA ARG A 52 1.00 -4.19 -5.66
C ARG A 52 -0.38 -3.96 -6.22
N GLY A 53 -0.48 -2.91 -7.03
CA GLY A 53 -1.75 -2.50 -7.59
C GLY A 53 -1.59 -1.61 -8.80
N ARG A 54 -2.74 -1.28 -9.37
CA ARG A 54 -2.88 -0.40 -10.52
C ARG A 54 -4.07 0.51 -10.27
N ALA A 55 -4.01 1.71 -10.80
CA ALA A 55 -5.13 2.64 -10.86
C ALA A 55 -5.28 3.12 -12.30
N ASP A 56 -6.51 3.10 -12.80
CA ASP A 56 -6.83 3.55 -14.15
C ASP A 56 -6.63 5.07 -14.28
N ALA A 57 -7.07 5.84 -13.28
CA ALA A 57 -6.80 7.26 -13.21
C ALA A 57 -6.57 7.75 -11.78
N LEU A 58 -5.66 8.71 -11.64
CA LEU A 58 -5.39 9.46 -10.42
C LEU A 58 -5.36 10.95 -10.75
N ASN A 59 -6.25 11.71 -10.12
CA ASN A 59 -6.26 13.16 -10.16
C ASN A 59 -5.87 13.67 -8.78
N ALA A 60 -4.78 14.43 -8.71
CA ALA A 60 -4.37 15.11 -7.49
C ALA A 60 -4.12 16.58 -7.81
N GLY A 61 -5.02 17.45 -7.35
CA GLY A 61 -4.81 18.91 -7.44
C GLY A 61 -4.60 19.43 -8.87
N GLY A 62 -5.29 18.85 -9.87
CA GLY A 62 -5.18 19.26 -11.28
C GLY A 62 -4.18 18.43 -12.10
N VAL A 63 -3.36 17.59 -11.46
CA VAL A 63 -2.48 16.65 -12.17
C VAL A 63 -3.23 15.35 -12.44
N TYR A 64 -3.52 15.07 -13.70
CA TYR A 64 -4.18 13.85 -14.14
C TYR A 64 -3.15 12.81 -14.61
N LEU A 65 -2.98 11.75 -13.84
CA LEU A 65 -2.15 10.60 -14.19
C LEU A 65 -3.03 9.43 -14.61
N ARG A 66 -2.65 8.74 -15.69
CA ARG A 66 -3.32 7.54 -16.19
C ARG A 66 -2.38 6.34 -16.08
N ASP A 67 -2.95 5.14 -16.00
CA ASP A 67 -2.20 3.87 -15.98
C ASP A 67 -1.13 3.83 -14.88
N VAL A 68 -1.50 4.29 -13.69
CA VAL A 68 -0.59 4.36 -12.54
C VAL A 68 -0.40 2.95 -12.00
N ARG A 69 0.86 2.50 -11.93
CA ARG A 69 1.22 1.17 -11.42
C ARG A 69 2.21 1.30 -10.28
N TRP A 70 1.92 0.63 -9.17
CA TRP A 70 2.84 0.58 -8.04
C TRP A 70 3.18 -0.85 -7.68
N ALA A 71 4.44 -1.05 -7.32
CA ALA A 71 4.94 -2.32 -6.86
C ALA A 71 5.96 -2.08 -5.73
N ALA A 72 5.56 -2.49 -4.53
CA ALA A 72 6.36 -2.55 -3.34
C ALA A 72 6.39 -4.00 -2.85
N ARG A 73 7.46 -4.34 -2.14
CA ARG A 73 7.71 -5.69 -1.63
C ARG A 73 7.55 -5.67 -0.10
N PRO A 74 6.44 -6.18 0.45
CA PRO A 74 6.15 -6.08 1.89
C PRO A 74 7.18 -6.82 2.75
N TRP A 75 7.80 -7.88 2.22
CA TRP A 75 8.83 -8.64 2.95
C TRP A 75 10.06 -7.80 3.30
N HIS A 76 10.36 -6.75 2.53
CA HIS A 76 11.50 -5.91 2.88
C HIS A 76 11.24 -5.04 4.13
N LEU A 77 9.97 -4.84 4.55
CA LEU A 77 9.65 -4.23 5.84
C LEU A 77 10.22 -5.06 7.01
N LEU A 78 10.23 -6.39 6.89
CA LEU A 78 10.85 -7.25 7.89
C LEU A 78 12.38 -7.07 7.95
N THR A 79 12.99 -6.65 6.85
CA THR A 79 14.43 -6.34 6.77
C THR A 79 14.74 -4.87 7.08
N GLY A 80 13.74 -4.05 7.42
CA GLY A 80 13.89 -2.60 7.62
C GLY A 80 14.25 -1.82 6.35
N ARG A 81 14.12 -2.43 5.16
CA ARG A 81 14.43 -1.82 3.88
C ARG A 81 13.11 -1.51 3.16
N MET A 82 12.77 -0.25 2.97
CA MET A 82 11.56 0.10 2.22
C MET A 82 11.95 0.38 0.76
N LEU A 83 11.59 -0.54 -0.15
CA LEU A 83 11.82 -0.36 -1.59
C LEU A 83 10.47 -0.17 -2.28
N TYR A 84 10.17 1.07 -2.62
CA TYR A 84 8.92 1.49 -3.25
C TYR A 84 9.19 1.86 -4.71
N ARG A 85 8.68 1.07 -5.65
CA ARG A 85 8.78 1.38 -7.09
C ARG A 85 7.42 1.89 -7.56
N VAL A 86 7.40 3.14 -8.02
CA VAL A 86 6.24 3.79 -8.62
C VAL A 86 6.55 4.02 -10.08
N GLU A 87 5.74 3.43 -10.96
CA GLU A 87 5.79 3.67 -12.39
C GLU A 87 4.47 4.35 -12.76
N ALA A 88 4.54 5.63 -13.10
CA ALA A 88 3.40 6.39 -13.60
C ALA A 88 3.79 6.98 -14.94
N ALA A 89 2.92 6.82 -15.95
CA ALA A 89 3.05 7.54 -17.20
C ALA A 89 2.39 8.91 -16.99
N PRO A 90 3.15 10.03 -16.92
CA PRO A 90 2.53 11.34 -16.96
C PRO A 90 1.82 11.48 -18.32
N VAL A 91 0.60 12.01 -18.31
CA VAL A 91 0.02 12.57 -19.54
C VAL A 91 0.98 13.69 -19.96
N ALA A 92 1.70 13.45 -21.06
CA ALA A 92 2.48 14.49 -21.70
C ALA A 92 1.50 15.59 -22.12
N GLY A 93 1.61 16.74 -21.48
CA GLY A 93 0.85 17.95 -21.80
C GLY A 93 -0.47 18.03 -21.06
N PHE A 94 -0.52 18.90 -20.04
CA PHE A 94 -1.47 20.01 -19.94
C PHE A 94 -0.97 20.92 -18.82
N LEU A 95 0.15 21.62 -19.09
CA LEU A 95 0.36 22.93 -18.50
C LEU A 95 -0.23 23.92 -19.51
N GLU A 96 -1.49 24.28 -19.32
CA GLU A 96 -2.08 25.46 -19.94
C GLU A 96 -2.56 26.37 -18.81
N GLY A 97 -1.94 27.56 -18.70
CA GLY A 97 -2.41 28.69 -17.90
C GLY A 97 -1.72 28.91 -16.57
#